data_AF-A0A7W8Y8Z5-F1
#
_entry.id   AF-A0A7W8Y8Z5-F1
#
_cell.length_a   1.000
_cell.length_b   1.000
_cell.length_c   1.000
_cell.angle_alpha   90.00
_cell.angle_beta   90.00
_cell.angle_gamma   90.00
#
_symmetry.space_group_name_H-M   'P 1'
#
loop_
_entity.id
_entity.type
_entity.pdbx_description
1 polymer ?
#
loop_
_entity_poly.entity_id
_entity_poly.type
_entity_poly.pdbx_seq_one_letter_code
_entity_poly.pdbx_strand_id
1 'polypeptide(L)'
;MTTTPRAIDERAQVGGETKGLSQGAIVRKRFFGNTAAVVSIYVLVAIVILAFSSIGFLGIPGWWKYSYTDFQGTVNNGAPTITGPFSWGEHPFGQDRIGRDYFAMTMRGAQLSIIIMLVIGIVGGLIGVVVGSVSGYFRGWVESVLMRLVDIVIIIPLIILAAVLGRVAGGTFQGTAAVVALGVFVGLAIWTGLARLVRGEFLSLREREFVDAARIAGASNARIIFKHILPNAVGVIIVNVTLLMSSAILLETALSFLGLGVKAPDVSLGSLISENQQAFTTRPWLFWFPGLFIVVICLCINFIGDGLRDAFDPRQKKFSAKRAKERVAAATAGAGDASVTAPASAENAEKGYSPTASTVIEDMGTSPTTQLGSGPAVSGPGAALEADGGPDRPDDEQPGGKHRA
;
A
#
# COMPACT_ATOMS: atom_id res chain seq x y z
N MET A 1 -46.37 -0.19 62.15
CA MET A 1 -47.01 -0.25 60.82
C MET A 1 -46.55 0.97 60.04
N THR A 2 -45.55 0.82 59.15
CA THR A 2 -45.21 1.70 58.01
C THR A 2 -43.96 1.14 57.34
N THR A 3 -44.14 0.16 56.47
CA THR A 3 -43.11 -0.27 55.51
C THR A 3 -43.23 0.60 54.26
N THR A 4 -42.25 1.46 54.01
CA THR A 4 -42.09 2.17 52.74
C THR A 4 -41.16 1.36 51.84
N PRO A 5 -41.62 0.85 50.68
CA PRO A 5 -40.74 0.28 49.68
C PRO A 5 -40.26 1.41 48.76
N ARG A 6 -38.96 1.73 48.77
CA ARG A 6 -38.35 2.58 47.73
C ARG A 6 -37.17 1.82 47.12
N ALA A 7 -37.50 0.87 46.26
CA ALA A 7 -36.54 0.13 45.44
C ALA A 7 -37.14 -0.20 44.08
N ILE A 8 -37.71 0.78 43.38
CA ILE A 8 -38.07 0.64 41.97
C ILE A 8 -37.90 2.02 41.33
N ASP A 9 -36.72 2.29 40.76
CA ASP A 9 -36.57 3.32 39.70
C ASP A 9 -35.21 3.26 38.98
N GLU A 10 -34.23 2.49 39.46
CA GLU A 10 -32.89 2.51 38.85
C GLU A 10 -32.70 1.55 37.66
N ARG A 11 -33.72 0.80 37.25
CA ARG A 11 -33.63 -0.14 36.10
C ARG A 11 -34.25 0.38 34.80
N ALA A 12 -34.71 1.63 34.76
CA ALA A 12 -35.46 2.16 33.61
C ALA A 12 -34.65 2.98 32.58
N GLN A 13 -33.31 3.03 32.64
CA GLN A 13 -32.51 3.84 31.69
C GLN A 13 -31.39 3.09 30.95
N VAL A 14 -31.57 1.80 30.66
CA VAL A 14 -30.72 1.10 29.67
C VAL A 14 -31.60 0.56 28.54
N GLY A 15 -32.34 1.47 27.91
CA GLY A 15 -33.27 1.17 26.83
C GLY A 15 -33.34 2.27 25.79
N GLY A 16 -32.24 2.99 25.57
CA GLY A 16 -32.12 3.84 24.38
C GLY A 16 -32.00 2.93 23.18
N GLU A 17 -33.09 2.75 22.43
CA GLU A 17 -33.13 2.08 21.13
C GLU A 17 -32.06 2.67 20.21
N THR A 18 -30.85 2.10 20.23
CA THR A 18 -29.88 2.37 19.18
C THR A 18 -30.39 1.64 17.96
N LYS A 19 -31.22 2.34 17.17
CA LYS A 19 -31.64 1.96 15.82
C LYS A 19 -30.45 1.28 15.15
N GLY A 20 -30.53 -0.04 14.97
CA GLY A 20 -29.41 -0.85 14.49
C GLY A 20 -28.96 -0.29 13.15
N LEU A 21 -27.85 0.43 13.13
CA LEU A 21 -27.35 1.03 11.91
C LEU A 21 -27.01 -0.12 10.95
N SER A 22 -27.50 -0.02 9.71
CA SER A 22 -27.12 -0.95 8.64
C SER A 22 -25.60 -1.10 8.58
N GLN A 23 -25.10 -2.31 8.31
CA GLN A 23 -23.67 -2.60 8.22
C GLN A 23 -22.93 -1.58 7.33
N GLY A 24 -23.55 -1.17 6.21
CA GLY A 24 -23.01 -0.12 5.33
C GLY A 24 -22.98 1.28 5.96
N ALA A 25 -23.93 1.62 6.84
CA ALA A 25 -23.91 2.89 7.58
C ALA A 25 -22.78 2.91 8.64
N ILE A 26 -22.49 1.77 9.27
CA ILE A 26 -21.38 1.62 10.22
C ILE A 26 -20.04 1.76 9.48
N VAL A 27 -19.87 1.06 8.36
CA VAL A 27 -18.67 1.14 7.51
C VAL A 27 -18.44 2.58 7.06
N ARG A 28 -19.46 3.26 6.51
CA ARG A 28 -19.33 4.68 6.11
C ARG A 28 -18.90 5.57 7.27
N LYS A 29 -19.55 5.46 8.43
CA LYS A 29 -19.21 6.27 9.61
C LYS A 29 -17.77 6.05 10.08
N ARG A 30 -17.27 4.81 10.01
CA ARG A 30 -15.89 4.48 10.37
C ARG A 30 -14.90 5.03 9.35
N PHE A 31 -15.18 4.86 8.06
CA PHE A 31 -14.36 5.36 6.97
C PHE A 31 -14.16 6.87 7.04
N PHE A 32 -15.25 7.64 7.15
CA PHE A 32 -15.18 9.10 7.30
C PHE A 32 -14.59 9.55 8.66
N GLY A 33 -14.40 8.63 9.59
CA GLY A 33 -13.69 8.87 10.85
C GLY A 33 -12.16 8.74 10.73
N ASN A 34 -11.63 8.29 9.59
CA ASN A 34 -10.19 8.24 9.31
C ASN A 34 -9.80 9.48 8.49
N THR A 35 -9.15 10.46 9.14
CA THR A 35 -8.76 11.73 8.52
C THR A 35 -7.80 11.53 7.34
N ALA A 36 -6.85 10.58 7.44
CA ALA A 36 -5.89 10.32 6.38
C ALA A 36 -6.57 9.80 5.11
N ALA A 37 -7.52 8.87 5.26
CA ALA A 37 -8.29 8.34 4.13
C ALA A 37 -9.17 9.41 3.48
N VAL A 38 -9.83 10.25 4.29
CA VAL A 38 -10.69 11.33 3.79
C VAL A 38 -9.87 12.40 3.06
N VAL A 39 -8.76 12.86 3.62
CA VAL A 39 -7.85 13.81 2.97
C VAL A 39 -7.35 13.23 1.64
N SER A 40 -6.97 11.95 1.63
CA SER A 40 -6.50 11.26 0.43
C SER A 40 -7.55 11.21 -0.68
N ILE A 41 -8.82 11.01 -0.35
CA ILE A 41 -9.91 11.10 -1.33
C ILE A 41 -9.95 12.51 -1.93
N TYR A 42 -9.95 13.55 -1.09
CA TYR A 42 -10.03 14.92 -1.59
C TYR A 42 -8.83 15.28 -2.48
N VAL A 43 -7.62 14.88 -2.09
CA VAL A 43 -6.41 15.10 -2.86
C VAL A 43 -6.45 14.33 -4.18
N LEU A 44 -6.80 13.05 -4.16
CA LEU A 44 -6.89 12.23 -5.37
C LEU A 44 -7.97 12.76 -6.32
N VAL A 45 -9.14 13.14 -5.80
CA VAL A 45 -10.22 13.75 -6.60
C VAL A 45 -9.76 15.09 -7.18
N ALA A 46 -9.05 15.92 -6.41
CA ALA A 46 -8.48 17.16 -6.93
C ALA A 46 -7.47 16.90 -8.05
N ILE A 47 -6.60 15.90 -7.93
CA ILE A 47 -5.66 15.51 -8.98
C ILE A 47 -6.39 15.00 -10.21
N VAL A 48 -7.42 14.16 -10.04
CA VAL A 48 -8.24 13.66 -11.15
C VAL A 48 -8.92 14.84 -11.86
N ILE A 49 -9.57 15.74 -11.13
CA ILE A 49 -10.21 16.91 -11.71
C ILE A 49 -9.18 17.79 -12.42
N LEU A 50 -8.04 18.08 -11.79
CA LEU A 50 -6.99 18.91 -12.36
C LEU A 50 -6.43 18.28 -13.65
N ALA A 51 -6.05 17.00 -13.61
CA ALA A 51 -5.46 16.30 -14.75
C ALA A 51 -6.44 16.17 -15.91
N PHE A 52 -7.69 15.77 -15.65
CA PHE A 52 -8.69 15.56 -16.71
C PHE A 52 -9.25 16.88 -17.26
N SER A 53 -9.45 17.90 -16.42
CA SER A 53 -9.97 19.19 -16.88
C SER A 53 -8.93 20.02 -17.62
N SER A 54 -7.66 19.99 -17.19
CA SER A 54 -6.61 20.86 -17.77
C SER A 54 -6.31 20.52 -19.23
N ILE A 55 -6.14 19.24 -19.56
CA ILE A 55 -5.85 18.80 -20.93
C ILE A 55 -7.11 18.46 -21.71
N GLY A 56 -8.16 18.07 -21.00
CA GLY A 56 -9.34 17.50 -21.61
C GLY A 56 -9.24 15.99 -21.77
N PHE A 57 -10.40 15.37 -22.00
CA PHE A 57 -10.54 13.93 -22.15
C PHE A 57 -11.77 13.63 -23.04
N LEU A 58 -11.69 12.56 -23.84
CA LEU A 58 -12.78 12.11 -24.72
C LEU A 58 -13.33 13.19 -25.66
N GLY A 59 -12.45 14.00 -26.26
CA GLY A 59 -12.83 15.01 -27.25
C GLY A 59 -13.33 16.33 -26.67
N ILE A 60 -13.44 16.45 -25.34
CA ILE A 60 -13.62 17.75 -24.69
C ILE A 60 -12.24 18.40 -24.55
N PRO A 61 -11.98 19.56 -25.17
CA PRO A 61 -10.71 20.26 -25.00
C PRO A 61 -10.59 20.78 -23.56
N GLY A 62 -9.39 20.69 -23.02
CA GLY A 62 -9.11 21.22 -21.68
C GLY A 62 -9.07 22.74 -21.64
N TRP A 63 -9.09 23.29 -20.41
CA TRP A 63 -8.99 24.73 -20.20
C TRP A 63 -7.54 25.26 -20.27
N TRP A 64 -6.54 24.38 -20.28
CA TRP A 64 -5.14 24.79 -20.38
C TRP A 64 -4.79 25.16 -21.82
N LYS A 65 -4.07 26.29 -21.98
CA LYS A 65 -3.76 26.89 -23.28
C LYS A 65 -2.79 26.09 -24.15
N TYR A 66 -2.00 25.20 -23.55
CA TYR A 66 -0.93 24.47 -24.24
C TYR A 66 -1.20 22.96 -24.26
N SER A 67 -1.04 22.32 -25.42
CA SER A 67 -1.09 20.87 -25.53
C SER A 67 0.24 20.24 -25.10
N TYR A 68 0.19 18.98 -24.67
CA TYR A 68 1.38 18.17 -24.33
C TYR A 68 2.24 17.82 -25.56
N THR A 69 1.75 18.10 -26.76
CA THR A 69 2.44 17.90 -28.04
C THR A 69 2.94 19.20 -28.69
N ASP A 70 2.56 20.37 -28.16
CA ASP A 70 2.88 21.65 -28.79
C ASP A 70 4.32 22.08 -28.49
N PHE A 71 5.00 22.62 -29.50
CA PHE A 71 6.35 23.19 -29.39
C PHE A 71 6.27 24.71 -29.48
N GLN A 72 6.69 25.43 -28.44
CA GLN A 72 6.56 26.89 -28.39
C GLN A 72 7.90 27.63 -28.29
N GLY A 73 9.01 26.90 -28.37
CA GLY A 73 10.34 27.44 -28.11
C GLY A 73 10.58 27.68 -26.61
N THR A 74 11.84 27.78 -26.21
CA THR A 74 12.21 27.90 -24.80
C THR A 74 12.18 29.37 -24.36
N VAL A 75 11.37 29.68 -23.34
CA VAL A 75 11.26 30.99 -22.69
C VAL A 75 12.00 30.92 -21.34
N ASN A 76 12.78 31.95 -20.99
CA ASN A 76 13.50 32.03 -19.70
C ASN A 76 14.29 30.76 -19.35
N ASN A 77 15.01 30.17 -20.30
CA ASN A 77 15.76 28.91 -20.14
C ASN A 77 14.89 27.70 -19.69
N GLY A 78 13.56 27.77 -19.87
CA GLY A 78 12.61 26.73 -19.48
C GLY A 78 12.37 26.66 -17.97
N ALA A 79 12.70 27.72 -17.24
CA ALA A 79 12.44 27.83 -15.81
C ALA A 79 10.93 27.90 -15.51
N PRO A 80 10.48 27.35 -14.36
CA PRO A 80 9.09 27.40 -13.96
C PRO A 80 8.66 28.85 -13.69
N THR A 81 7.48 29.22 -14.18
CA THR A 81 6.89 30.56 -13.98
C THR A 81 6.05 30.64 -12.70
N ILE A 82 5.93 29.54 -11.95
CA ILE A 82 5.16 29.53 -10.70
C ILE A 82 5.87 30.37 -9.63
N THR A 83 5.24 31.47 -9.24
CA THR A 83 5.75 32.40 -8.21
C THR A 83 4.97 32.31 -6.90
N GLY A 84 3.82 31.61 -6.89
CA GLY A 84 3.01 31.38 -5.71
C GLY A 84 1.79 30.49 -5.99
N PRO A 85 1.00 30.12 -4.97
CA PRO A 85 -0.10 29.15 -5.08
C PRO A 85 -1.26 29.61 -5.98
N PHE A 86 -1.39 30.92 -6.20
CA PHE A 86 -2.45 31.52 -7.05
C PHE A 86 -1.89 32.19 -8.32
N SER A 87 -0.58 32.12 -8.56
CA SER A 87 0.08 32.70 -9.73
C SER A 87 0.81 31.61 -10.50
N TRP A 88 0.08 31.00 -11.44
CA TRP A 88 0.52 29.85 -12.21
C TRP A 88 1.51 30.25 -13.33
N GLY A 89 1.44 31.50 -13.80
CA GLY A 89 2.28 31.98 -14.90
C GLY A 89 1.96 31.30 -16.23
N GLU A 90 2.84 31.46 -17.22
CA GLU A 90 2.64 30.83 -18.53
C GLU A 90 3.04 29.36 -18.56
N HIS A 91 4.15 29.01 -17.91
CA HIS A 91 4.67 27.66 -17.82
C HIS A 91 4.89 27.29 -16.35
N PRO A 92 3.84 26.84 -15.62
CA PRO A 92 3.90 26.64 -14.18
C PRO A 92 5.03 25.69 -13.76
N PHE A 93 5.21 24.60 -14.51
CA PHE A 93 6.25 23.60 -14.24
C PHE A 93 7.49 23.79 -15.12
N GLY A 94 7.54 24.88 -15.89
CA GLY A 94 8.60 25.17 -16.84
C GLY A 94 8.40 24.46 -18.18
N GLN A 95 9.48 24.36 -18.95
CA GLN A 95 9.48 23.75 -20.27
C GLN A 95 10.58 22.69 -20.41
N ASP A 96 10.31 21.70 -21.25
CA ASP A 96 11.28 20.66 -21.60
C ASP A 96 12.44 21.21 -22.47
N ARG A 97 13.47 20.39 -22.77
CA ARG A 97 14.62 20.72 -23.63
C ARG A 97 14.24 21.34 -24.98
N ILE A 98 13.08 20.97 -25.52
CA ILE A 98 12.59 21.37 -26.84
C ILE A 98 11.42 22.37 -26.77
N GLY A 99 11.18 23.00 -25.60
CA GLY A 99 10.19 24.07 -25.46
C GLY A 99 8.73 23.59 -25.41
N ARG A 100 8.50 22.34 -24.99
CA ARG A 100 7.15 21.81 -24.71
C ARG A 100 6.73 22.18 -23.28
N ASP A 101 5.45 22.46 -23.06
CA ASP A 101 4.92 22.82 -21.75
C ASP A 101 4.93 21.64 -20.77
N TYR A 102 5.70 21.76 -19.69
CA TYR A 102 5.90 20.64 -18.76
C TYR A 102 4.70 20.40 -17.84
N PHE A 103 3.87 21.42 -17.63
CA PHE A 103 2.61 21.28 -16.90
C PHE A 103 1.63 20.40 -17.67
N ALA A 104 1.39 20.70 -18.95
CA ALA A 104 0.58 19.86 -19.83
C ALA A 104 1.11 18.43 -19.91
N MET A 105 2.43 18.24 -19.98
CA MET A 105 3.01 16.89 -19.96
C MET A 105 2.74 16.14 -18.66
N THR A 106 2.95 16.79 -17.52
CA THR A 106 2.77 16.17 -16.21
C THR A 106 1.31 15.80 -15.99
N MET A 107 0.37 16.67 -16.37
CA MET A 107 -1.06 16.38 -16.31
C MET A 107 -1.45 15.22 -17.22
N ARG A 108 -0.87 15.11 -18.43
CA ARG A 108 -1.12 14.00 -19.34
C ARG A 108 -0.61 12.69 -18.76
N GLY A 109 0.60 12.71 -18.19
CA GLY A 109 1.15 11.57 -17.49
C GLY A 109 0.27 11.13 -16.32
N ALA A 110 -0.21 12.07 -15.51
CA ALA A 110 -1.11 11.78 -14.40
C ALA A 110 -2.44 11.15 -14.86
N GLN A 111 -3.04 11.65 -15.96
CA GLN A 111 -4.23 11.03 -16.55
C GLN A 111 -3.97 9.56 -16.92
N LEU A 112 -2.86 9.29 -17.62
CA LEU A 112 -2.53 7.94 -18.09
C LEU A 112 -2.20 7.00 -16.93
N SER A 113 -1.47 7.45 -15.90
CA SER A 113 -1.21 6.66 -14.70
C SER A 113 -2.49 6.37 -13.91
N ILE A 114 -3.46 7.30 -13.87
CA ILE A 114 -4.78 7.06 -13.26
C ILE A 114 -5.59 6.03 -14.06
N ILE A 115 -5.61 6.15 -15.39
CA ILE A 115 -6.31 5.19 -16.26
C ILE A 115 -5.70 3.80 -16.10
N ILE A 116 -4.38 3.68 -16.13
CA ILE A 116 -3.72 2.37 -16.08
C ILE A 116 -3.94 1.69 -14.72
N MET A 117 -3.86 2.43 -13.60
CA MET A 117 -4.12 1.85 -12.28
C MET A 117 -5.55 1.34 -12.16
N LEU A 118 -6.52 2.06 -12.73
CA LEU A 118 -7.93 1.68 -12.68
C LEU A 118 -8.18 0.43 -13.54
N VAL A 119 -7.64 0.40 -14.75
CA VAL A 119 -7.78 -0.75 -15.65
C VAL A 119 -7.13 -1.99 -15.03
N ILE A 120 -5.90 -1.88 -14.52
CA ILE A 120 -5.20 -2.99 -13.86
C ILE A 120 -5.96 -3.43 -12.60
N GLY A 121 -6.43 -2.48 -11.78
CA GLY A 121 -7.22 -2.75 -10.58
C GLY A 121 -8.52 -3.49 -10.88
N ILE A 122 -9.23 -3.12 -11.95
CA ILE A 122 -10.49 -3.76 -12.35
C ILE A 122 -10.23 -5.15 -12.93
N VAL A 123 -9.34 -5.26 -13.93
CA VAL A 123 -9.09 -6.53 -14.63
C VAL A 123 -8.41 -7.52 -13.67
N GLY A 124 -7.33 -7.10 -13.04
CA GLY A 124 -6.58 -7.92 -12.09
C GLY A 124 -7.40 -8.25 -10.84
N GLY A 125 -8.18 -7.26 -10.36
CA GLY A 125 -9.11 -7.42 -9.24
C GLY A 125 -10.18 -8.47 -9.53
N LEU A 126 -10.89 -8.33 -10.64
CA LEU A 126 -11.99 -9.21 -11.02
C LEU A 126 -11.51 -10.65 -11.21
N ILE A 127 -10.43 -10.86 -11.97
CA ILE A 127 -9.89 -12.20 -12.21
C ILE A 127 -9.36 -12.79 -10.91
N GLY A 128 -8.63 -12.01 -10.12
CA GLY A 128 -8.10 -12.45 -8.83
C GLY A 128 -9.21 -12.90 -7.87
N VAL A 129 -10.29 -12.11 -7.76
CA VAL A 129 -11.45 -12.47 -6.94
C VAL A 129 -12.12 -13.73 -7.48
N VAL A 130 -12.43 -13.80 -8.77
CA VAL A 130 -13.13 -14.96 -9.35
C VAL A 130 -12.31 -16.24 -9.17
N VAL A 131 -11.03 -16.24 -9.56
CA VAL A 131 -10.17 -17.44 -9.46
C VAL A 131 -9.92 -17.81 -7.99
N GLY A 132 -9.68 -16.82 -7.13
CA GLY A 132 -9.47 -17.04 -5.69
C GLY A 132 -10.72 -17.58 -4.99
N SER A 133 -11.89 -17.03 -5.29
CA SER A 133 -13.17 -17.48 -4.71
C SER A 133 -13.53 -18.89 -5.13
N VAL A 134 -13.36 -19.23 -6.42
CA VAL A 134 -13.66 -20.57 -6.95
C VAL A 134 -12.71 -21.61 -6.34
N SER A 135 -11.40 -21.35 -6.37
CA SER A 135 -10.40 -22.26 -5.83
C SER A 135 -10.52 -22.43 -4.30
N GLY A 136 -10.80 -21.35 -3.56
CA GLY A 136 -10.98 -21.40 -2.11
C GLY A 136 -12.25 -22.16 -1.69
N TYR A 137 -13.35 -22.01 -2.45
CA TYR A 137 -14.63 -22.64 -2.10
C TYR A 137 -14.71 -24.12 -2.46
N PHE A 138 -14.35 -24.51 -3.69
CA PHE A 138 -14.62 -25.87 -4.17
C PHE A 138 -13.62 -26.93 -3.67
N ARG A 139 -12.40 -26.53 -3.26
CA ARG A 139 -11.33 -27.44 -2.84
C ARG A 139 -11.00 -28.52 -3.91
N GLY A 140 -10.01 -29.38 -3.62
CA GLY A 140 -9.73 -30.57 -4.42
C GLY A 140 -9.11 -30.30 -5.80
N TRP A 141 -9.59 -30.97 -6.84
CA TRP A 141 -8.97 -30.90 -8.18
C TRP A 141 -9.09 -29.52 -8.83
N VAL A 142 -10.24 -28.83 -8.65
CA VAL A 142 -10.45 -27.47 -9.18
C VAL A 142 -9.43 -26.52 -8.56
N GLU A 143 -9.27 -26.58 -7.24
CA GLU A 143 -8.28 -25.80 -6.52
C GLU A 143 -6.86 -26.09 -7.02
N SER A 144 -6.52 -27.38 -7.18
CA SER A 144 -5.21 -27.80 -7.67
C SER A 144 -4.90 -27.24 -9.07
N VAL A 145 -5.83 -27.37 -10.02
CA VAL A 145 -5.65 -26.86 -11.39
C VAL A 145 -5.53 -25.34 -11.42
N LEU A 146 -6.43 -24.63 -10.74
CA LEU A 146 -6.41 -23.15 -10.70
C LEU A 146 -5.13 -22.62 -10.05
N MET A 147 -4.69 -23.25 -8.96
CA MET A 147 -3.47 -22.83 -8.26
C MET A 147 -2.21 -23.20 -9.03
N ARG A 148 -2.24 -24.31 -9.79
CA ARG A 148 -1.15 -24.64 -10.70
C ARG A 148 -1.01 -23.63 -11.82
N LEU A 149 -2.13 -23.15 -12.38
CA LEU A 149 -2.13 -22.06 -13.37
C LEU A 149 -1.55 -20.77 -12.79
N VAL A 150 -1.95 -20.42 -11.55
CA VAL A 150 -1.38 -19.28 -10.81
C VAL A 150 0.13 -19.43 -10.64
N ASP A 151 0.62 -20.62 -10.29
CA ASP A 151 2.05 -20.90 -10.11
C ASP A 151 2.85 -20.77 -11.41
N ILE A 152 2.26 -21.20 -12.54
CA ILE A 152 2.87 -21.06 -13.87
C ILE A 152 3.07 -19.59 -14.26
N VAL A 153 2.14 -18.71 -13.89
CA VAL A 153 2.28 -17.28 -14.22
C VAL A 153 3.30 -16.60 -13.30
N ILE A 154 3.31 -16.94 -12.01
CA ILE A 154 4.21 -16.32 -11.02
C ILE A 154 5.69 -16.70 -11.22
N ILE A 155 5.98 -17.83 -11.86
CA ILE A 155 7.38 -18.21 -12.17
C ILE A 155 8.07 -17.21 -13.12
N ILE A 156 7.28 -16.49 -13.92
CA ILE A 156 7.81 -15.50 -14.86
C ILE A 156 8.03 -14.18 -14.10
N PRO A 157 9.24 -13.58 -14.16
CA PRO A 157 9.48 -12.30 -13.53
C PRO A 157 8.51 -11.22 -14.06
N LEU A 158 7.74 -10.61 -13.15
CA LEU A 158 6.66 -9.69 -13.50
C LEU A 158 7.13 -8.53 -14.39
N ILE A 159 8.32 -7.98 -14.12
CA ILE A 159 8.86 -6.86 -14.89
C ILE A 159 9.18 -7.26 -16.34
N ILE A 160 9.67 -8.49 -16.56
CA ILE A 160 9.96 -9.02 -17.89
C ILE A 160 8.66 -9.27 -18.65
N LEU A 161 7.69 -9.90 -17.99
CA LEU A 161 6.37 -10.14 -18.57
C LEU A 161 5.71 -8.82 -18.95
N ALA A 162 5.69 -7.85 -18.03
CA ALA A 162 5.07 -6.55 -18.27
C ALA A 162 5.82 -5.73 -19.35
N ALA A 163 7.14 -5.85 -19.45
CA ALA A 163 7.93 -5.26 -20.53
C ALA A 163 7.57 -5.81 -21.92
N VAL A 164 7.42 -7.12 -22.05
CA VAL A 164 6.98 -7.75 -23.30
C VAL A 164 5.56 -7.30 -23.66
N LEU A 165 4.66 -7.27 -22.68
CA LEU A 165 3.28 -6.81 -22.88
C LEU A 165 3.21 -5.31 -23.23
N GLY A 166 4.08 -4.48 -22.65
CA GLY A 166 4.29 -3.08 -23.02
C GLY A 166 4.73 -2.90 -24.46
N ARG A 167 5.72 -3.68 -24.88
CA ARG A 167 6.23 -3.68 -26.26
C ARG A 167 5.16 -4.07 -27.28
N VAL A 168 4.32 -5.06 -26.93
CA VAL A 168 3.19 -5.52 -27.77
C VAL A 168 2.08 -4.47 -27.80
N ALA A 169 1.65 -3.96 -26.65
CA ALA A 169 0.60 -2.94 -26.57
C ALA A 169 0.94 -1.68 -27.37
N GLY A 170 2.16 -1.15 -27.21
CA GLY A 170 2.63 0.03 -27.95
C GLY A 170 3.00 -0.25 -29.42
N GLY A 171 3.06 -1.51 -29.85
CA GLY A 171 3.23 -1.88 -31.25
C GLY A 171 1.92 -2.06 -32.01
N THR A 172 0.87 -2.51 -31.31
CA THR A 172 -0.44 -2.83 -31.91
C THR A 172 -1.42 -1.67 -31.81
N PHE A 173 -1.37 -0.89 -30.73
CA PHE A 173 -2.31 0.20 -30.44
C PHE A 173 -1.57 1.54 -30.39
N GLN A 174 -2.31 2.64 -30.53
CA GLN A 174 -1.78 4.00 -30.50
C GLN A 174 -2.53 4.88 -29.51
N GLY A 175 -1.85 5.90 -28.99
CA GLY A 175 -2.40 6.87 -28.04
C GLY A 175 -2.96 6.22 -26.76
N THR A 176 -4.05 6.80 -26.25
CA THR A 176 -4.74 6.29 -25.04
C THR A 176 -5.14 4.82 -25.14
N ALA A 177 -5.45 4.31 -26.35
CA ALA A 177 -5.81 2.90 -26.54
C ALA A 177 -4.64 1.95 -26.22
N ALA A 178 -3.39 2.36 -26.49
CA ALA A 178 -2.20 1.59 -26.13
C ALA A 178 -2.03 1.48 -24.62
N VAL A 179 -2.33 2.55 -23.88
CA VAL A 179 -2.26 2.56 -22.42
C VAL A 179 -3.34 1.67 -21.80
N VAL A 180 -4.56 1.72 -22.34
CA VAL A 180 -5.64 0.83 -21.91
C VAL A 180 -5.28 -0.63 -22.22
N ALA A 181 -4.77 -0.92 -23.42
CA ALA A 181 -4.33 -2.27 -23.78
C ALA A 181 -3.22 -2.77 -22.87
N LEU A 182 -2.22 -1.93 -22.56
CA LEU A 182 -1.16 -2.24 -21.60
C LEU A 182 -1.74 -2.57 -20.22
N GLY A 183 -2.65 -1.74 -19.72
CA GLY A 183 -3.33 -1.98 -18.45
C GLY A 183 -4.11 -3.28 -18.44
N VAL A 184 -4.82 -3.62 -19.52
CA VAL A 184 -5.54 -4.90 -19.64
C VAL A 184 -4.54 -6.06 -19.61
N PHE A 185 -3.50 -6.03 -20.44
CA PHE A 185 -2.52 -7.10 -20.52
C PHE A 185 -1.79 -7.33 -19.20
N VAL A 186 -1.36 -6.27 -18.53
CA VAL A 186 -0.71 -6.36 -17.21
C VAL A 186 -1.71 -6.82 -16.15
N GLY A 187 -2.97 -6.38 -16.22
CA GLY A 187 -4.06 -6.87 -15.38
C GLY A 187 -4.26 -8.39 -15.51
N LEU A 188 -4.19 -8.92 -16.74
CA LEU A 188 -4.22 -10.37 -17.03
C LEU A 188 -3.00 -11.14 -16.52
N ALA A 189 -1.93 -10.46 -16.12
CA ALA A 189 -0.73 -11.08 -15.56
C ALA A 189 -0.65 -10.98 -14.02
N ILE A 190 -1.08 -9.86 -13.43
CA ILE A 190 -0.84 -9.55 -12.01
C ILE A 190 -1.93 -10.06 -11.05
N TRP A 191 -3.05 -10.58 -11.56
CA TRP A 191 -4.19 -11.08 -10.77
C TRP A 191 -3.84 -12.24 -9.81
N THR A 192 -2.74 -12.93 -10.08
CA THR A 192 -2.31 -14.16 -9.39
C THR A 192 -2.05 -13.97 -7.91
N GLY A 193 -1.44 -12.84 -7.52
CA GLY A 193 -1.20 -12.50 -6.12
C GLY A 193 -2.51 -12.33 -5.34
N LEU A 194 -3.46 -11.60 -5.91
CA LEU A 194 -4.78 -11.42 -5.32
C LEU A 194 -5.56 -12.73 -5.24
N ALA A 195 -5.49 -13.59 -6.27
CA ALA A 195 -6.15 -14.89 -6.25
C ALA A 195 -5.70 -15.78 -5.09
N ARG A 196 -4.40 -15.84 -4.79
CA ARG A 196 -3.89 -16.61 -3.65
C ARG A 196 -4.43 -16.09 -2.32
N LEU A 197 -4.47 -14.77 -2.17
CA LEU A 197 -4.95 -14.14 -0.95
C LEU A 197 -6.46 -14.36 -0.77
N VAL A 198 -7.25 -14.14 -1.81
CA VAL A 198 -8.70 -14.39 -1.78
C VAL A 198 -8.99 -15.86 -1.54
N ARG A 199 -8.22 -16.79 -2.12
CA ARG A 199 -8.34 -18.23 -1.83
C ARG A 199 -8.16 -18.51 -0.33
N GLY A 200 -7.13 -17.94 0.30
CA GLY A 200 -6.88 -18.11 1.74
C GLY A 200 -8.05 -17.60 2.60
N GLU A 201 -8.58 -16.42 2.27
CA GLU A 201 -9.74 -15.84 2.95
C GLU A 201 -11.00 -16.71 2.78
N PHE A 202 -11.26 -17.17 1.55
CA PHE A 202 -12.39 -18.04 1.26
C PHE A 202 -12.29 -19.40 1.97
N LEU A 203 -11.07 -19.93 2.12
CA LEU A 203 -10.83 -21.16 2.87
C LEU A 203 -11.26 -21.01 4.32
N SER A 204 -10.87 -19.91 4.97
CA SER A 204 -11.22 -19.60 6.36
C SER A 204 -12.71 -19.31 6.53
N LEU A 205 -13.30 -18.49 5.65
CA LEU A 205 -14.72 -18.13 5.76
C LEU A 205 -15.65 -19.30 5.50
N ARG A 206 -15.27 -20.25 4.63
CA ARG A 206 -16.08 -21.45 4.37
C ARG A 206 -16.20 -22.35 5.60
N GLU A 207 -15.21 -22.35 6.49
CA GLU A 207 -15.19 -23.17 7.72
C GLU A 207 -15.93 -22.51 8.90
N ARG A 208 -16.64 -21.40 8.67
CA ARG A 208 -17.40 -20.71 9.72
C ARG A 208 -18.84 -21.20 9.79
N GLU A 209 -19.38 -21.18 11.01
CA GLU A 209 -20.72 -21.70 11.35
C GLU A 209 -21.86 -21.11 10.50
N PHE A 210 -21.76 -19.85 10.04
CA PHE A 210 -22.79 -19.25 9.20
C PHE A 210 -22.89 -19.91 7.81
N VAL A 211 -21.80 -20.50 7.32
CA VAL A 211 -21.78 -21.24 6.05
C VAL A 211 -22.42 -22.60 6.23
N ASP A 212 -22.13 -23.28 7.34
CA ASP A 212 -22.75 -24.56 7.68
C ASP A 212 -24.26 -24.41 7.87
N ALA A 213 -24.68 -23.37 8.59
CA ALA A 213 -26.10 -23.03 8.74
C ALA A 213 -26.78 -22.76 7.39
N ALA A 214 -26.13 -22.02 6.49
CA ALA A 214 -26.65 -21.76 5.14
C ALA A 214 -26.75 -23.05 4.29
N ARG A 215 -25.79 -23.98 4.45
CA ARG A 215 -25.80 -25.27 3.77
C ARG A 215 -26.93 -26.17 4.28
N ILE A 216 -27.13 -26.25 5.60
CA ILE A 216 -28.24 -27.00 6.22
C ILE A 216 -29.59 -26.43 5.78
N ALA A 217 -29.69 -25.11 5.60
CA ALA A 217 -30.87 -24.44 5.06
C ALA A 217 -31.09 -24.65 3.54
N GLY A 218 -30.27 -25.47 2.86
CA GLY A 218 -30.43 -25.80 1.45
C GLY A 218 -29.96 -24.72 0.47
N ALA A 219 -29.09 -23.78 0.89
CA ALA A 219 -28.56 -22.78 -0.02
C ALA A 219 -27.63 -23.41 -1.08
N SER A 220 -27.86 -23.10 -2.35
CA SER A 220 -26.96 -23.49 -3.45
C SER A 220 -25.54 -22.92 -3.26
N ASN A 221 -24.52 -23.61 -3.79
CA ASN A 221 -23.11 -23.17 -3.75
C ASN A 221 -22.92 -21.71 -4.22
N ALA A 222 -23.54 -21.32 -5.34
CA ALA A 222 -23.46 -19.95 -5.85
C ALA A 222 -24.06 -18.94 -4.86
N ARG A 223 -25.19 -19.27 -4.24
CA ARG A 223 -25.80 -18.43 -3.19
C ARG A 223 -24.88 -18.31 -1.98
N ILE A 224 -24.24 -19.38 -1.54
CA ILE A 224 -23.27 -19.36 -0.43
C ILE A 224 -22.10 -18.43 -0.76
N ILE A 225 -21.50 -18.57 -1.95
CA ILE A 225 -20.39 -17.74 -2.42
C ILE A 225 -20.78 -16.26 -2.45
N PHE A 226 -21.81 -15.90 -3.22
CA PHE A 226 -22.10 -14.48 -3.51
C PHE A 226 -22.86 -13.77 -2.39
N LYS A 227 -23.67 -14.49 -1.60
CA LYS A 227 -24.52 -13.89 -0.56
C LYS A 227 -23.96 -14.01 0.85
N HIS A 228 -23.10 -14.99 1.11
CA HIS A 228 -22.59 -15.25 2.47
C HIS A 228 -21.07 -15.05 2.56
N ILE A 229 -20.27 -15.66 1.69
CA ILE A 229 -18.80 -15.61 1.83
C ILE A 229 -18.23 -14.31 1.26
N LEU A 230 -18.55 -13.99 0.00
CA LEU A 230 -17.99 -12.84 -0.71
C LEU A 230 -18.23 -11.52 0.05
N PRO A 231 -19.45 -11.21 0.56
CA PRO A 231 -19.69 -9.98 1.32
C PRO A 231 -18.83 -9.86 2.59
N ASN A 232 -18.45 -11.00 3.20
CA ASN A 232 -17.57 -11.02 4.37
C ASN A 232 -16.08 -10.87 3.97
N ALA A 233 -15.71 -11.25 2.74
CA ALA A 233 -14.36 -11.08 2.20
C ALA A 233 -14.12 -9.70 1.55
N VAL A 234 -15.16 -8.91 1.28
CA VAL A 234 -15.06 -7.62 0.56
C VAL A 234 -14.03 -6.68 1.19
N GLY A 235 -13.95 -6.62 2.52
CA GLY A 235 -12.96 -5.78 3.20
C GLY A 235 -11.53 -6.14 2.84
N VAL A 236 -11.20 -7.43 2.90
CA VAL A 236 -9.87 -7.94 2.53
C VAL A 236 -9.60 -7.74 1.04
N ILE A 237 -10.59 -8.00 0.19
CA ILE A 237 -10.48 -7.84 -1.27
C ILE A 237 -10.16 -6.40 -1.65
N ILE A 238 -10.96 -5.44 -1.16
CA ILE A 238 -10.82 -4.02 -1.50
C ILE A 238 -9.44 -3.49 -1.11
N VAL A 239 -8.95 -3.82 0.08
CA VAL A 239 -7.63 -3.41 0.57
C VAL A 239 -6.52 -3.95 -0.31
N ASN A 240 -6.63 -5.20 -0.75
CA ASN A 240 -5.62 -5.78 -1.64
C ASN A 240 -5.70 -5.23 -3.07
N VAL A 241 -6.90 -4.88 -3.55
CA VAL A 241 -7.05 -4.18 -4.83
C VAL A 241 -6.38 -2.82 -4.78
N THR A 242 -6.50 -2.06 -3.68
CA THR A 242 -5.81 -0.76 -3.55
C THR A 242 -4.27 -0.90 -3.57
N LEU A 243 -3.73 -1.94 -2.91
CA LEU A 243 -2.29 -2.23 -2.93
C LEU A 243 -1.81 -2.66 -4.32
N LEU A 244 -2.63 -3.45 -5.03
CA LEU A 244 -2.38 -3.85 -6.40
C LEU A 244 -2.36 -2.64 -7.34
N MET A 245 -3.29 -1.69 -7.16
CA MET A 245 -3.34 -0.44 -7.92
C MET A 245 -2.10 0.44 -7.66
N SER A 246 -1.64 0.56 -6.41
CA SER A 246 -0.40 1.29 -6.10
C SER A 246 0.82 0.65 -6.77
N SER A 247 0.92 -0.68 -6.68
CA SER A 247 1.99 -1.45 -7.34
C SER A 247 1.95 -1.28 -8.86
N ALA A 248 0.76 -1.18 -9.44
CA ALA A 248 0.56 -0.98 -10.88
C ALA A 248 1.10 0.37 -11.38
N ILE A 249 0.92 1.45 -10.61
CA ILE A 249 1.48 2.77 -10.96
C ILE A 249 3.01 2.71 -10.98
N LEU A 250 3.61 2.10 -9.96
CA LEU A 250 5.06 1.95 -9.89
C LEU A 250 5.61 1.07 -11.01
N LEU A 251 4.91 -0.01 -11.34
CA LEU A 251 5.26 -0.88 -12.46
C LEU A 251 5.18 -0.13 -13.80
N GLU A 252 4.10 0.61 -14.06
CA GLU A 252 3.99 1.43 -15.28
C GLU A 252 5.09 2.48 -15.35
N THR A 253 5.34 3.19 -14.24
CA THR A 253 6.41 4.18 -14.15
C THR A 253 7.76 3.55 -14.48
N ALA A 254 8.06 2.37 -13.92
CA ALA A 254 9.31 1.66 -14.18
C ALA A 254 9.44 1.21 -15.65
N LEU A 255 8.35 0.70 -16.25
CA LEU A 255 8.34 0.31 -17.67
C LEU A 255 8.53 1.51 -18.58
N SER A 256 7.83 2.61 -18.30
CA SER A 256 7.96 3.87 -19.05
C SER A 256 9.35 4.49 -18.89
N PHE A 257 9.93 4.42 -17.69
CA PHE A 257 11.31 4.85 -17.45
C PHE A 257 12.31 4.05 -18.29
N LEU A 258 12.09 2.74 -18.44
CA LEU A 258 12.89 1.86 -19.30
C LEU A 258 12.59 1.99 -20.81
N GLY A 259 11.64 2.86 -21.21
CA GLY A 259 11.23 3.04 -22.61
C GLY A 259 10.33 1.92 -23.18
N LEU A 260 9.79 1.07 -22.31
CA LEU A 260 8.93 -0.07 -22.66
C LEU A 260 7.45 0.17 -22.35
N GLY A 261 7.12 1.29 -21.69
CA GLY A 261 5.77 1.71 -21.37
C GLY A 261 5.14 2.61 -22.43
N VAL A 262 4.55 3.72 -21.99
CA VAL A 262 3.90 4.70 -22.87
C VAL A 262 4.92 5.32 -23.82
N LYS A 263 4.56 5.45 -25.09
CA LYS A 263 5.41 5.99 -26.14
C LYS A 263 4.82 7.26 -26.75
N ALA A 264 5.71 8.09 -27.29
CA ALA A 264 5.32 9.25 -28.09
C ALA A 264 4.31 8.87 -29.19
N PRO A 265 3.28 9.69 -29.44
CA PRO A 265 3.11 11.08 -29.00
C PRO A 265 2.56 11.27 -27.57
N ASP A 266 2.16 10.20 -26.88
CA ASP A 266 1.74 10.29 -25.47
C ASP A 266 2.94 10.33 -24.52
N VAL A 267 2.72 10.85 -23.31
CA VAL A 267 3.73 10.99 -22.26
C VAL A 267 3.24 10.38 -20.94
N SER A 268 4.10 9.69 -20.22
CA SER A 268 3.82 9.18 -18.86
C SER A 268 4.71 9.86 -17.83
N LEU A 269 4.33 9.78 -16.55
CA LEU A 269 5.18 10.33 -15.48
C LEU A 269 6.56 9.66 -15.46
N GLY A 270 6.64 8.36 -15.78
CA GLY A 270 7.91 7.63 -15.89
C GLY A 270 8.77 8.06 -17.08
N SER A 271 8.18 8.34 -18.25
CA SER A 271 8.94 8.79 -19.42
C SER A 271 9.49 10.21 -19.23
N LEU A 272 8.73 11.08 -18.55
CA LEU A 272 9.19 12.42 -18.21
C LEU A 272 10.44 12.41 -17.31
N ILE A 273 10.48 11.45 -16.38
CA ILE A 273 11.64 11.26 -15.50
C ILE A 273 12.86 10.74 -16.29
N SER A 274 12.68 9.77 -17.19
CA SER A 274 13.80 9.21 -17.96
C SER A 274 14.39 10.21 -18.97
N GLU A 275 13.54 10.99 -19.65
CA GLU A 275 13.97 12.02 -20.62
C GLU A 275 14.79 13.14 -19.97
N ASN A 276 14.56 13.43 -18.69
CA ASN A 276 15.14 14.57 -17.98
C ASN A 276 16.29 14.23 -17.03
N GLN A 277 16.76 12.98 -17.03
CA GLN A 277 17.82 12.51 -16.12
C GLN A 277 19.12 13.32 -16.25
N GLN A 278 19.52 13.66 -17.48
CA GLN A 278 20.74 14.44 -17.74
C GLN A 278 20.60 15.92 -17.32
N ALA A 279 19.37 16.42 -17.25
CA ALA A 279 19.09 17.81 -16.88
C ALA A 279 18.90 17.99 -15.37
N PHE A 280 19.08 16.94 -14.55
CA PHE A 280 18.81 17.00 -13.12
C PHE A 280 19.64 18.06 -12.37
N THR A 281 20.91 18.21 -12.72
CA THR A 281 21.83 19.18 -12.07
C THR A 281 21.53 20.63 -12.44
N THR A 282 20.91 20.88 -13.60
CA THR A 282 20.67 22.22 -14.14
C THR A 282 19.22 22.66 -14.03
N ARG A 283 18.27 21.72 -14.14
CA ARG A 283 16.82 21.93 -14.16
C ARG A 283 16.11 20.86 -13.31
N PRO A 284 16.33 20.83 -11.99
CA PRO A 284 15.82 19.77 -11.11
C PRO A 284 14.29 19.70 -11.05
N TRP A 285 13.57 20.80 -11.30
CA TRP A 285 12.11 20.85 -11.28
C TRP A 285 11.46 19.86 -12.27
N LEU A 286 12.11 19.58 -13.39
CA LEU A 286 11.63 18.61 -14.38
C LEU A 286 11.55 17.19 -13.79
N PHE A 287 12.38 16.86 -12.80
CA PHE A 287 12.31 15.59 -12.10
C PHE A 287 11.29 15.62 -10.94
N TRP A 288 11.30 16.69 -10.15
CA TRP A 288 10.51 16.77 -8.90
C TRP A 288 9.01 16.78 -9.14
N PHE A 289 8.51 17.49 -10.16
CA PHE A 289 7.07 17.53 -10.43
C PHE A 289 6.48 16.15 -10.77
N PRO A 290 6.95 15.43 -11.81
CA PRO A 290 6.39 14.12 -12.14
C PRO A 290 6.59 13.10 -10.99
N GLY A 291 7.75 13.13 -10.32
CA GLY A 291 8.02 12.30 -9.14
C GLY A 291 7.03 12.56 -7.99
N LEU A 292 6.73 13.82 -7.70
CA LEU A 292 5.77 14.19 -6.67
C LEU A 292 4.37 13.68 -6.99
N PHE A 293 3.92 13.80 -8.25
CA PHE A 293 2.61 13.27 -8.66
C PHE A 293 2.53 11.75 -8.48
N ILE A 294 3.57 11.00 -8.85
CA ILE A 294 3.62 9.55 -8.61
C ILE A 294 3.47 9.26 -7.11
N VAL A 295 4.26 9.91 -6.27
CA VAL A 295 4.25 9.69 -4.81
C VAL A 295 2.89 10.03 -4.21
N VAL A 296 2.31 11.18 -4.56
CA VAL A 296 1.03 11.63 -4.01
C VAL A 296 -0.11 10.70 -4.44
N ILE A 297 -0.17 10.30 -5.72
CA ILE A 297 -1.21 9.37 -6.20
C ILE A 297 -1.10 8.01 -5.49
N CYS A 298 0.11 7.46 -5.40
CA CYS A 298 0.38 6.20 -4.69
C CYS A 298 0.02 6.29 -3.19
N LEU A 299 0.36 7.39 -2.54
CA LEU A 299 0.04 7.58 -1.13
C LEU A 299 -1.47 7.70 -0.91
N CYS A 300 -2.16 8.43 -1.79
CA CYS A 300 -3.61 8.58 -1.70
C CYS A 300 -4.32 7.23 -1.82
N ILE A 301 -3.97 6.39 -2.80
CA ILE A 301 -4.62 5.09 -2.97
C ILE A 301 -4.36 4.15 -1.80
N ASN A 302 -3.14 4.16 -1.24
CA ASN A 302 -2.78 3.33 -0.09
C ASN A 302 -3.55 3.76 1.18
N PHE A 303 -3.62 5.06 1.47
CA PHE A 303 -4.40 5.58 2.60
C PHE A 303 -5.91 5.39 2.43
N ILE A 304 -6.43 5.44 1.20
CA ILE A 304 -7.81 5.04 0.92
C ILE A 304 -8.01 3.56 1.26
N GLY A 305 -7.08 2.69 0.87
CA GLY A 305 -7.05 1.28 1.24
C GLY A 305 -7.07 1.04 2.74
N ASP A 306 -6.19 1.71 3.49
CA ASP A 306 -6.15 1.59 4.96
C ASP A 306 -7.43 2.11 5.61
N GLY A 307 -8.00 3.21 5.13
CA GLY A 307 -9.30 3.69 5.59
C GLY A 307 -10.42 2.68 5.37
N LEU A 308 -10.42 1.99 4.21
CA LEU A 308 -11.38 0.93 3.91
C LEU A 308 -11.15 -0.27 4.84
N ARG A 309 -9.89 -0.66 5.07
CA ARG A 309 -9.52 -1.72 6.03
C ARG A 309 -10.09 -1.42 7.42
N ASP A 310 -9.85 -0.24 7.94
CA ASP A 310 -10.34 0.22 9.26
C ASP A 310 -11.87 0.21 9.32
N ALA A 311 -12.51 0.60 8.22
CA ALA A 311 -13.97 0.63 8.14
C ALA A 311 -14.58 -0.78 8.17
N PHE A 312 -13.91 -1.75 7.53
CA PHE A 312 -14.34 -3.15 7.47
C PHE A 312 -13.87 -4.00 8.66
N ASP A 313 -12.89 -3.57 9.47
CA ASP A 313 -12.42 -4.32 10.63
C ASP A 313 -13.43 -4.25 11.81
N PRO A 314 -14.14 -5.35 12.14
CA PRO A 314 -15.10 -5.36 13.24
C PRO A 314 -14.45 -5.25 14.63
N ARG A 315 -13.15 -5.52 14.75
CA ARG A 315 -12.41 -5.57 16.03
C ARG A 315 -11.91 -4.20 16.49
N GLN A 316 -11.93 -3.18 15.64
CA GLN A 316 -11.63 -1.80 16.02
C GLN A 316 -12.75 -1.19 16.88
N LYS A 317 -12.92 -1.67 18.11
CA LYS A 317 -13.56 -0.89 19.16
C LYS A 317 -12.57 0.19 19.55
N LYS A 318 -12.75 1.42 19.06
CA LYS A 318 -11.99 2.59 19.56
C LYS A 318 -12.06 2.56 21.09
N PHE A 319 -10.93 2.35 21.75
CA PHE A 319 -10.82 2.41 23.19
C PHE A 319 -11.16 3.85 23.58
N SER A 320 -12.40 4.10 23.97
CA SER A 320 -12.82 5.43 24.39
C SER A 320 -12.20 5.68 25.76
N ALA A 321 -11.11 6.44 25.80
CA ALA A 321 -10.49 6.91 27.03
C ALA A 321 -11.52 7.61 27.94
N LYS A 322 -12.53 8.25 27.34
CA LYS A 322 -13.67 8.83 28.06
C LYS A 322 -14.52 7.76 28.75
N ARG A 323 -14.89 6.65 28.08
CA ARG A 323 -15.60 5.52 28.71
C ARG A 323 -14.75 4.79 29.75
N ALA A 324 -13.44 4.71 29.55
CA ALA A 324 -12.53 4.16 30.55
C ALA A 324 -12.51 5.06 31.80
N LYS A 325 -12.41 6.38 31.63
CA LYS A 325 -12.46 7.36 32.71
C LYS A 325 -13.83 7.38 33.43
N GLU A 326 -14.93 7.26 32.69
CA GLU A 326 -16.28 7.14 33.25
C GLU A 326 -16.48 5.83 34.03
N ARG A 327 -15.94 4.70 33.54
CA ARG A 327 -15.95 3.42 34.27
C ARG A 327 -15.13 3.47 35.55
N VAL A 328 -13.95 4.11 35.50
CA VAL A 328 -13.10 4.29 36.68
C VAL A 328 -13.80 5.21 37.69
N ALA A 329 -14.37 6.33 37.25
CA ALA A 329 -15.11 7.25 38.12
C ALA A 329 -16.34 6.59 38.76
N ALA A 330 -17.08 5.77 38.00
CA ALA A 330 -18.21 5.01 38.54
C ALA A 330 -17.77 3.92 39.54
N ALA A 331 -16.64 3.26 39.30
CA ALA A 331 -16.08 2.28 40.23
C ALA A 331 -15.58 2.92 41.53
N THR A 332 -15.02 4.14 41.47
CA THR A 332 -14.61 4.90 42.66
C THR A 332 -15.82 5.42 43.46
N ALA A 333 -16.92 5.77 42.79
CA ALA A 333 -18.15 6.22 43.46
C ALA A 333 -18.88 5.08 44.21
N GLY A 334 -18.88 3.85 43.66
CA GLY A 334 -19.49 2.69 44.31
C GLY A 334 -18.70 2.12 45.51
N ALA A 335 -17.41 2.43 45.61
CA ALA A 335 -16.58 1.99 46.74
C ALA A 335 -16.80 2.82 48.03
N GLY A 336 -17.41 4.01 47.92
CA GLY A 336 -17.69 4.88 49.06
C GLY A 336 -18.90 4.48 49.90
N ASP A 337 -19.76 3.60 49.40
CA ASP A 337 -21.01 3.21 50.07
C ASP A 337 -20.90 1.86 50.82
N ALA A 338 -19.82 1.09 50.56
CA ALA A 338 -19.57 -0.19 51.22
C ALA A 338 -18.84 -0.08 52.57
N SER A 339 -18.44 1.12 53.00
CA SER A 339 -17.68 1.33 54.25
C SER A 339 -18.52 1.69 55.47
N VAL A 340 -19.87 1.66 55.39
CA VAL A 340 -20.76 2.07 56.50
C VAL A 340 -21.63 0.91 57.00
N THR A 341 -21.07 -0.28 57.18
CA THR A 341 -21.63 -1.29 58.12
C THR A 341 -20.56 -2.28 58.53
N ALA A 342 -19.76 -1.94 59.54
CA ALA A 342 -19.01 -2.91 60.32
C ALA A 342 -19.10 -2.52 61.80
N PRO A 343 -19.62 -3.38 62.70
CA PRO A 343 -19.67 -3.04 64.12
C PRO A 343 -18.30 -3.21 64.75
N ALA A 344 -17.99 -2.26 65.64
CA ALA A 344 -16.77 -2.20 66.42
C ALA A 344 -16.75 -3.29 67.51
N SER A 345 -15.62 -3.98 67.63
CA SER A 345 -15.15 -4.55 68.90
C SER A 345 -13.63 -4.50 68.88
N ALA A 346 -13.11 -3.64 69.76
CA ALA A 346 -11.75 -3.65 70.27
C ALA A 346 -11.48 -5.01 70.97
N GLU A 347 -10.30 -5.45 71.36
CA GLU A 347 -9.09 -4.79 71.82
C GLU A 347 -8.10 -5.94 72.06
N ASN A 348 -6.84 -5.79 71.65
CA ASN A 348 -5.66 -6.13 72.45
C ASN A 348 -4.41 -6.04 71.57
N ALA A 349 -3.78 -4.86 71.67
CA ALA A 349 -2.35 -4.67 71.54
C ALA A 349 -1.66 -5.48 72.67
N GLU A 350 -0.39 -5.89 72.63
CA GLU A 350 0.82 -5.25 72.13
C GLU A 350 1.90 -6.33 71.96
N LYS A 351 2.82 -6.14 71.02
CA LYS A 351 4.23 -5.78 71.33
C LYS A 351 5.04 -5.70 70.04
N GLY A 352 5.76 -4.59 69.91
CA GLY A 352 6.39 -4.16 68.67
C GLY A 352 7.57 -5.00 68.22
N TYR A 353 7.77 -5.00 66.91
CA TYR A 353 9.06 -5.15 66.25
C TYR A 353 8.89 -4.72 64.78
N SER A 354 9.64 -3.70 64.34
CA SER A 354 9.90 -3.41 62.92
C SER A 354 11.17 -4.16 62.55
N PRO A 355 11.23 -4.85 61.39
CA PRO A 355 12.03 -4.29 60.31
C PRO A 355 11.61 -4.70 58.89
N THR A 356 12.16 -3.92 57.97
CA THR A 356 12.31 -4.07 56.54
C THR A 356 12.92 -5.41 56.10
N ALA A 357 12.41 -5.94 54.99
CA ALA A 357 13.06 -6.71 53.90
C ALA A 357 13.96 -7.92 54.23
N SER A 358 13.96 -8.91 53.31
CA SER A 358 14.69 -10.20 53.33
C SER A 358 14.08 -11.24 54.29
N THR A 359 13.87 -12.53 54.01
CA THR A 359 14.31 -13.47 52.96
C THR A 359 13.62 -14.82 53.27
N VAL A 360 13.35 -15.64 52.25
CA VAL A 360 13.37 -17.13 52.31
C VAL A 360 13.98 -17.54 50.95
N ILE A 361 15.30 -17.69 50.77
CA ILE A 361 16.24 -18.77 51.19
C ILE A 361 15.82 -20.12 50.60
N GLU A 362 16.35 -20.50 49.44
CA GLU A 362 17.60 -21.25 49.12
C GLU A 362 17.37 -22.77 49.07
N ASP A 363 17.79 -23.40 47.96
CA ASP A 363 18.77 -24.50 47.85
C ASP A 363 18.75 -24.99 46.37
N MET A 364 19.80 -25.31 45.62
CA MET A 364 21.18 -25.73 45.88
C MET A 364 22.07 -25.35 44.66
N GLY A 365 23.36 -25.09 44.91
CA GLY A 365 24.43 -25.81 44.19
C GLY A 365 25.21 -25.14 43.05
N THR A 366 26.01 -24.13 43.38
CA THR A 366 27.46 -23.96 43.03
C THR A 366 28.00 -24.38 41.64
N SER A 367 28.42 -23.38 40.86
CA SER A 367 29.54 -23.48 39.90
C SER A 367 30.89 -23.64 40.64
N PRO A 368 31.99 -23.99 39.93
CA PRO A 368 32.94 -22.91 39.65
C PRO A 368 33.64 -22.99 38.28
N THR A 369 33.88 -21.80 37.76
CA THR A 369 34.84 -21.40 36.72
C THR A 369 36.23 -22.02 36.95
N THR A 370 36.88 -22.52 35.89
CA THR A 370 38.33 -22.81 35.88
C THR A 370 39.01 -22.08 34.72
N GLN A 371 40.14 -21.46 35.07
CA GLN A 371 40.99 -20.57 34.29
C GLN A 371 41.91 -21.27 33.28
N LEU A 372 42.46 -20.42 32.40
CA LEU A 372 43.63 -20.58 31.52
C LEU A 372 44.84 -21.31 32.12
N GLY A 373 45.57 -22.00 31.24
CA GLY A 373 46.94 -22.48 31.46
C GLY A 373 47.70 -22.74 30.14
N SER A 374 48.76 -21.97 29.95
CA SER A 374 49.90 -21.95 29.01
C SER A 374 50.56 -23.24 28.48
N GLY A 375 50.90 -23.23 27.18
CA GLY A 375 52.19 -23.66 26.55
C GLY A 375 52.52 -25.17 26.42
N PRO A 376 53.43 -25.61 25.50
CA PRO A 376 54.54 -24.86 24.90
C PRO A 376 54.69 -24.94 23.36
N ALA A 377 55.68 -24.20 22.87
CA ALA A 377 56.13 -24.01 21.48
C ALA A 377 56.99 -25.15 20.91
N VAL A 378 56.90 -25.38 19.59
CA VAL A 378 57.96 -25.93 18.70
C VAL A 378 57.68 -25.38 17.28
N SER A 379 58.36 -24.31 16.85
CA SER A 379 59.49 -24.27 15.91
C SER A 379 59.12 -24.39 14.41
N GLY A 380 59.29 -23.27 13.68
CA GLY A 380 59.61 -23.29 12.24
C GLY A 380 61.01 -23.87 11.98
N PRO A 381 61.47 -24.05 10.73
CA PRO A 381 61.69 -22.96 9.75
C PRO A 381 61.18 -23.34 8.35
N GLY A 382 61.13 -22.52 7.30
CA GLY A 382 61.72 -21.23 6.97
C GLY A 382 62.02 -21.22 5.48
N ALA A 383 61.94 -20.03 4.87
CA ALA A 383 62.52 -19.65 3.56
C ALA A 383 61.94 -20.39 2.31
N ALA A 384 61.85 -19.82 1.12
CA ALA A 384 62.47 -18.65 0.52
C ALA A 384 61.69 -18.30 -0.78
N LEU A 385 61.81 -17.03 -1.22
CA LEU A 385 62.12 -16.55 -2.59
C LEU A 385 61.48 -17.29 -3.80
N GLU A 386 60.80 -16.66 -4.75
CA GLU A 386 61.20 -15.62 -5.74
C GLU A 386 59.90 -14.88 -6.20
N ALA A 387 59.78 -13.58 -6.47
CA ALA A 387 60.64 -12.60 -7.13
C ALA A 387 61.01 -12.94 -8.59
N ASP A 388 60.07 -12.73 -9.53
CA ASP A 388 60.35 -12.28 -10.91
C ASP A 388 58.99 -11.93 -11.55
N GLY A 389 58.76 -10.90 -12.36
CA GLY A 389 59.59 -9.90 -12.99
C GLY A 389 58.64 -8.89 -13.64
N GLY A 390 59.09 -7.65 -13.78
CA GLY A 390 58.34 -6.51 -14.32
C GLY A 390 58.07 -6.57 -15.84
N PRO A 391 57.79 -5.42 -16.46
CA PRO A 391 56.81 -5.26 -17.54
C PRO A 391 57.41 -5.41 -18.94
N ASP A 392 56.62 -5.91 -19.89
CA ASP A 392 56.98 -5.87 -21.32
C ASP A 392 55.84 -5.33 -22.22
N ARG A 393 56.03 -4.07 -22.61
CA ARG A 393 55.84 -3.50 -23.96
C ARG A 393 57.19 -2.83 -24.28
N PRO A 394 57.66 -2.64 -25.53
CA PRO A 394 56.92 -2.46 -26.79
C PRO A 394 57.54 -3.34 -27.94
N ASP A 395 57.08 -3.39 -29.19
CA ASP A 395 57.35 -2.43 -30.27
C ASP A 395 56.69 -2.91 -31.59
N ASP A 396 56.38 -1.93 -32.44
CA ASP A 396 56.49 -1.90 -33.90
C ASP A 396 55.77 -2.93 -34.81
N GLU A 397 54.79 -2.42 -35.58
CA GLU A 397 54.87 -2.49 -37.05
C GLU A 397 53.92 -1.46 -37.70
N GLN A 398 54.50 -0.35 -38.18
CA GLN A 398 53.96 0.38 -39.33
C GLN A 398 54.24 -0.42 -40.60
N PRO A 399 53.44 -0.19 -41.66
CA PRO A 399 54.05 0.06 -42.95
C PRO A 399 53.61 1.44 -43.48
N GLY A 400 54.59 2.30 -43.70
CA GLY A 400 54.42 3.50 -44.51
C GLY A 400 54.21 3.16 -45.99
N GLY A 401 53.61 4.09 -46.73
CA GLY A 401 53.80 4.13 -48.17
C GLY A 401 52.70 4.74 -49.02
N LYS A 402 52.88 6.03 -49.34
CA LYS A 402 52.70 6.66 -50.67
C LYS A 402 51.34 7.27 -51.07
N HIS A 403 51.40 8.60 -51.19
CA HIS A 403 51.07 9.45 -52.35
C HIS A 403 49.61 9.70 -52.79
N ARG A 404 49.29 11.00 -52.80
CA ARG A 404 48.45 11.85 -53.71
C ARG A 404 47.53 12.72 -52.84
N ALA A 405 47.41 14.03 -52.99
CA ALA A 405 48.00 15.04 -53.88
C ALA A 405 48.02 16.37 -53.12
#